data_AF-M1B7M9-F1
#
_entry.id   AF-M1B7M9-F1
#
_cell.length_a   1.000
_cell.length_b   1.000
_cell.length_c   1.000
_cell.angle_alpha   90.00
_cell.angle_beta   90.00
_cell.angle_gamma   90.00
#
_symmetry.space_group_name_H-M   'P 1'
#
loop_
_entity.id
_entity.type
_entity.pdbx_description
1 polymer ?
#
loop_
_entity_poly.entity_id
_entity_poly.type
_entity_poly.pdbx_seq_one_letter_code
_entity_poly.pdbx_strand_id
1 'polypeptide(L)'
;MDDNVLPVVEELQRRLPLPAISLGEGEDDDQPVVNGTQNEMQTVEPTEFPFEFRALEVALEGVCSYLDTQTRELETAAYPALDELTSKISSRNLDRVRKLKSAMTRLTSRVQKVRDDLEQLLEDDGDMADLYLSRKLVAGVSSPLSGQVAPYWSPDTSSIRSKLLSKASRISGITHEETDVEELEMLLEAYFVQIESTMNKLTTLREYIDDTEDYINIQLDNHRNQLIQLELFLSSGTVCLTVYSLVAAILGMNIPVPWNKDHGYLFKWVVILAGIASASVFLSIITYARHKGLVGS
;
A
#
# COMPACT_ATOMS: atom_id res chain seq x y z
N MET A 1 19.90 -12.83 -11.36
CA MET A 1 20.21 -11.51 -10.79
C MET A 1 19.00 -10.66 -11.08
N ASP A 2 18.32 -10.17 -10.05
CA ASP A 2 17.00 -9.56 -10.17
C ASP A 2 16.98 -8.38 -11.16
N ASP A 3 15.97 -8.35 -12.04
CA ASP A 3 15.77 -7.30 -13.04
C ASP A 3 15.63 -5.88 -12.42
N ASN A 4 15.44 -5.79 -11.10
CA ASN A 4 15.36 -4.54 -10.35
C ASN A 4 16.73 -3.93 -9.98
N VAL A 5 17.83 -4.69 -10.06
CA VAL A 5 19.16 -4.21 -9.62
C VAL A 5 19.97 -3.63 -10.78
N LEU A 6 19.70 -4.08 -12.01
CA LEU A 6 20.33 -3.58 -13.24
C LEU A 6 20.24 -2.05 -13.40
N PRO A 7 19.06 -1.40 -13.26
CA PRO A 7 18.98 0.05 -13.42
C PRO A 7 19.73 0.82 -12.32
N VAL A 8 19.77 0.29 -11.10
CA VAL A 8 20.51 0.88 -9.97
C VAL A 8 22.01 0.82 -10.25
N VAL A 9 22.50 -0.30 -10.75
CA VAL A 9 23.92 -0.48 -11.09
C VAL A 9 24.34 0.37 -12.29
N GLU A 10 23.49 0.51 -13.31
CA GLU A 10 23.74 1.37 -14.46
C GLU A 10 23.78 2.86 -14.08
N GLU A 11 22.89 3.33 -13.20
CA GLU A 11 22.90 4.71 -12.71
C GLU A 11 24.12 4.96 -11.79
N LEU A 12 24.52 3.97 -10.98
CA LEU A 12 25.75 4.02 -10.19
C LEU A 12 26.99 4.16 -11.07
N GLN A 13 27.07 3.36 -12.15
CA GLN A 13 28.15 3.44 -13.13
C GLN A 13 28.16 4.76 -13.90
N ARG A 14 26.97 5.33 -14.18
CA ARG A 14 26.84 6.63 -14.87
C ARG A 14 27.30 7.80 -13.99
N ARG A 15 27.11 7.70 -12.67
CA ARG A 15 27.41 8.78 -11.73
C ARG A 15 28.80 8.69 -11.10
N LEU A 16 29.56 7.61 -11.24
CA LEU A 16 30.98 7.60 -10.85
C LEU A 16 31.84 8.28 -11.93
N PRO A 17 32.63 9.33 -11.61
CA PRO A 17 33.82 9.63 -12.38
C PRO A 17 34.75 8.41 -12.27
N LEU A 18 35.04 7.74 -13.38
CA LEU A 18 36.16 6.80 -13.42
C LEU A 18 37.40 7.56 -12.93
N PRO A 19 38.16 7.06 -11.93
CA PRO A 19 39.41 7.70 -11.57
C PRO A 19 40.27 7.68 -12.84
N ALA A 20 40.54 8.87 -13.38
CA ALA A 20 41.59 9.03 -14.36
C ALA A 20 42.86 8.60 -13.64
N ILE A 21 43.28 7.36 -13.87
CA ILE A 21 44.64 6.92 -13.60
C ILE A 21 45.47 7.73 -14.59
N SER A 22 45.90 8.93 -14.16
CA SER A 22 47.00 9.64 -14.78
C SER A 22 48.25 8.80 -14.51
N LEU A 23 48.50 7.85 -15.40
CA LEU A 23 49.83 7.33 -15.63
C LEU A 23 50.68 8.52 -16.09
N GLY A 24 51.26 9.23 -15.12
CA GLY A 24 52.35 10.16 -15.34
C GLY A 24 53.58 9.34 -15.70
N GLU A 25 53.73 9.05 -16.98
CA GLU A 25 55.00 8.64 -17.58
C GLU A 25 55.96 9.81 -17.44
N GLY A 26 57.09 9.57 -16.78
CA GLY A 26 58.12 10.58 -16.54
C GLY A 26 58.95 10.82 -17.79
N GLU A 27 59.28 12.08 -18.03
CA GLU A 27 60.48 12.49 -18.76
C GLU A 27 60.95 13.84 -18.21
N ASP A 28 62.20 13.85 -17.75
CA ASP A 28 62.98 15.02 -17.33
C ASP A 28 63.25 15.95 -18.52
N ASP A 29 63.17 17.27 -18.33
CA ASP A 29 64.31 18.19 -18.56
C ASP A 29 63.99 19.67 -18.24
N ASP A 30 64.91 20.25 -17.44
CA ASP A 30 65.37 21.64 -17.28
C ASP A 30 64.43 22.89 -17.13
N GLN A 31 64.71 23.65 -16.06
CA GLN A 31 64.20 24.99 -15.66
C GLN A 31 64.87 26.15 -16.45
N PRO A 32 64.40 27.44 -16.46
CA PRO A 32 63.98 28.21 -15.27
C PRO A 32 62.86 29.31 -15.39
N VAL A 33 62.21 29.57 -14.25
CA VAL A 33 61.66 30.82 -13.63
C VAL A 33 61.26 32.04 -14.50
N VAL A 34 60.01 32.56 -14.35
CA VAL A 34 59.65 33.98 -13.97
C VAL A 34 58.11 34.18 -13.79
N ASN A 35 57.75 34.64 -12.59
CA ASN A 35 56.65 35.51 -12.12
C ASN A 35 55.24 35.55 -12.77
N GLY A 36 54.24 35.29 -11.90
CA GLY A 36 53.24 36.28 -11.51
C GLY A 36 51.87 36.21 -12.20
N THR A 37 50.81 35.95 -11.42
CA THR A 37 49.74 36.89 -11.02
C THR A 37 48.49 36.08 -10.63
N GLN A 38 47.90 36.46 -9.50
CA GLN A 38 46.69 35.90 -8.90
C GLN A 38 45.53 35.74 -9.89
N ASN A 39 44.84 34.62 -9.82
CA ASN A 39 43.39 34.58 -9.99
C ASN A 39 42.83 33.43 -9.13
N GLU A 40 42.36 33.80 -7.95
CA GLU A 40 41.51 32.96 -7.10
C GLU A 40 40.16 32.78 -7.81
N MET A 41 40.09 31.79 -8.68
CA MET A 41 38.81 31.19 -9.07
C MET A 41 38.45 30.26 -7.92
N GLN A 42 37.48 30.65 -7.09
CA GLN A 42 36.81 29.73 -6.18
C GLN A 42 36.17 28.64 -7.04
N THR A 43 36.90 27.56 -7.27
CA THR A 43 36.31 26.27 -7.60
C THR A 43 35.46 25.92 -6.39
N VAL A 44 34.14 25.97 -6.56
CA VAL A 44 33.24 25.22 -5.68
C VAL A 44 33.64 23.77 -5.91
N GLU A 45 34.58 23.27 -5.12
CA GLU A 45 34.80 21.84 -4.99
C GLU A 45 33.42 21.28 -4.63
N PRO A 46 32.78 20.48 -5.50
CA PRO A 46 31.59 19.78 -5.07
C PRO A 46 32.03 18.99 -3.84
N THR A 47 31.35 19.17 -2.71
CA THR A 47 31.48 18.29 -1.55
C THR A 47 31.16 16.89 -2.07
N GLU A 48 32.20 16.19 -2.51
CA GLU A 48 32.07 14.93 -3.21
C GLU A 48 31.79 13.90 -2.13
N PHE A 49 30.50 13.60 -1.94
CA PHE A 49 30.05 12.58 -1.01
C PHE A 49 30.91 11.32 -1.20
N PRO A 50 31.39 10.71 -0.10
CA PRO A 50 32.06 9.42 -0.14
C PRO A 50 31.28 8.40 -0.97
N PHE A 51 32.00 7.46 -1.60
CA PHE A 51 31.38 6.52 -2.56
C PHE A 51 30.21 5.74 -1.94
N GLU A 52 30.26 5.47 -0.64
CA GLU A 52 29.21 4.82 0.14
C GLU A 52 27.89 5.61 0.14
N PHE A 53 27.94 6.93 0.28
CA PHE A 53 26.74 7.77 0.31
C PHE A 53 26.21 8.04 -1.08
N ARG A 54 27.09 8.16 -2.08
CA ARG A 54 26.70 8.16 -3.49
C ARG A 54 25.94 6.88 -3.85
N ALA A 55 26.42 5.73 -3.38
CA ALA A 55 25.78 4.46 -3.62
C ALA A 55 24.44 4.33 -2.88
N LEU A 56 24.38 4.79 -1.63
CA LEU A 56 23.17 4.82 -0.83
C LEU A 56 22.11 5.75 -1.42
N GLU A 57 22.50 6.95 -1.86
CA GLU A 57 21.65 7.92 -2.54
C GLU A 57 21.00 7.31 -3.78
N VAL A 58 21.80 6.71 -4.68
CA VAL A 58 21.28 6.09 -5.91
C VAL A 58 20.34 4.92 -5.60
N ALA A 59 20.65 4.12 -4.57
CA ALA A 59 19.79 3.03 -4.15
C ALA A 59 18.45 3.53 -3.57
N LEU A 60 18.49 4.53 -2.67
CA LEU A 60 17.30 5.14 -2.08
C LEU A 60 16.46 5.89 -3.12
N GLU A 61 17.08 6.62 -4.04
CA GLU A 61 16.42 7.26 -5.18
C GLU A 61 15.68 6.22 -6.02
N GLY A 62 16.34 5.09 -6.33
CA GLY A 62 15.73 3.98 -7.06
C GLY A 62 14.53 3.37 -6.34
N VAL A 63 14.63 3.13 -5.03
CA VAL A 63 13.54 2.58 -4.21
C VAL A 63 12.38 3.56 -4.11
N CYS A 64 12.64 4.83 -3.80
CA CYS A 64 11.61 5.86 -3.67
C CYS A 64 10.89 6.11 -5.00
N SER A 65 11.64 6.18 -6.11
CA SER A 65 11.08 6.30 -7.46
C SER A 65 10.20 5.09 -7.82
N TYR A 66 10.65 3.87 -7.50
CA TYR A 66 9.87 2.66 -7.71
C TYR A 66 8.56 2.66 -6.89
N LEU A 67 8.62 3.03 -5.62
CA LEU A 67 7.44 3.08 -4.74
C LEU A 67 6.45 4.17 -5.14
N ASP A 68 6.91 5.36 -5.53
CA ASP A 68 6.04 6.42 -6.04
C ASP A 68 5.39 6.00 -7.37
N THR A 69 6.15 5.41 -8.29
CA THR A 69 5.61 4.91 -9.57
C THR A 69 4.52 3.86 -9.35
N GLN A 70 4.76 2.87 -8.49
CA GLN A 70 3.75 1.86 -8.14
C GLN A 70 2.51 2.47 -7.48
N THR A 71 2.70 3.51 -6.66
CA THR A 71 1.59 4.23 -6.01
C THR A 71 0.74 4.97 -7.06
N ARG A 72 1.37 5.65 -8.02
CA ARG A 72 0.68 6.35 -9.12
C ARG A 72 -0.04 5.39 -10.06
N GLU A 73 0.56 4.24 -10.38
CA GLU A 73 -0.10 3.20 -11.17
C GLU A 73 -1.35 2.67 -10.46
N LEU A 74 -1.25 2.45 -9.15
CA LEU A 74 -2.39 2.02 -8.34
C LEU A 74 -3.48 3.09 -8.30
N GLU A 75 -3.12 4.35 -8.09
CA GLU A 75 -4.02 5.50 -8.05
C GLU A 75 -4.79 5.68 -9.38
N THR A 76 -4.07 5.66 -10.49
CA THR A 76 -4.66 5.78 -11.84
C THR A 76 -5.57 4.60 -12.19
N ALA A 77 -5.31 3.40 -11.66
CA ALA A 77 -6.18 2.23 -11.81
C ALA A 77 -7.39 2.26 -10.87
N ALA A 78 -7.25 2.87 -9.69
CA ALA A 78 -8.21 2.85 -8.61
C ALA A 78 -9.45 3.69 -8.89
N TYR A 79 -9.26 4.97 -9.19
CA TYR A 79 -10.37 5.90 -9.43
C TYR A 79 -11.39 5.41 -10.48
N PRO A 80 -10.98 4.97 -11.68
CA PRO A 80 -11.95 4.46 -12.66
C PRO A 80 -12.58 3.12 -12.24
N ALA A 81 -11.93 2.33 -11.39
CA ALA A 81 -12.51 1.07 -10.89
C ALA A 81 -13.63 1.32 -9.89
N LEU A 82 -13.43 2.29 -9.01
CA LEU A 82 -14.39 2.68 -7.98
C LEU A 82 -15.58 3.41 -8.58
N ASP A 83 -15.36 4.28 -9.57
CA ASP A 83 -16.44 4.95 -10.32
C ASP A 83 -17.29 3.94 -11.11
N GLU A 84 -16.65 3.00 -11.81
CA GLU A 84 -17.36 1.94 -12.53
C GLU A 84 -18.15 1.02 -11.58
N LEU A 85 -17.64 0.75 -10.38
CA LEU A 85 -18.36 -0.02 -9.35
C LEU A 85 -19.57 0.74 -8.81
N THR A 86 -19.41 2.05 -8.59
CA THR A 86 -20.46 2.96 -8.14
C THR A 86 -21.58 3.09 -9.17
N SER A 87 -21.24 3.13 -10.46
CA SER A 87 -22.22 3.14 -11.55
C SER A 87 -22.94 1.80 -11.70
N LYS A 88 -22.21 0.68 -11.57
CA LYS A 88 -22.75 -0.66 -11.74
C LYS A 88 -22.11 -1.67 -10.80
N ILE A 89 -22.90 -2.10 -9.81
CA ILE A 89 -22.53 -3.20 -8.92
C ILE A 89 -22.59 -4.51 -9.72
N SER A 90 -21.42 -5.08 -10.03
CA SER A 90 -21.29 -6.37 -10.71
C SER A 90 -20.15 -7.18 -10.13
N SER A 91 -20.23 -8.51 -10.21
CA SER A 91 -19.18 -9.41 -9.71
C SER A 91 -17.81 -9.06 -10.29
N ARG A 92 -17.75 -8.75 -11.60
CA ARG A 92 -16.51 -8.32 -12.28
C ARG A 92 -15.91 -7.05 -11.67
N ASN A 93 -16.75 -6.05 -11.37
CA ASN A 93 -16.28 -4.77 -10.83
C ASN A 93 -15.86 -4.93 -9.36
N LEU A 94 -16.59 -5.72 -8.57
CA LEU A 94 -16.20 -6.08 -7.20
C LEU A 94 -14.88 -6.85 -7.16
N ASP A 95 -14.65 -7.77 -8.09
CA ASP A 95 -13.39 -8.49 -8.20
C ASP A 95 -12.22 -7.56 -8.59
N ARG A 96 -12.48 -6.56 -9.45
CA ARG A 96 -11.49 -5.55 -9.83
C ARG A 96 -11.07 -4.70 -8.62
N VAL A 97 -12.04 -4.21 -7.84
CA VAL A 97 -11.78 -3.45 -6.61
C VAL A 97 -11.11 -4.32 -5.54
N ARG A 98 -11.51 -5.59 -5.39
CA ARG A 98 -10.83 -6.53 -4.48
C ARG A 98 -9.36 -6.74 -4.85
N LYS A 99 -9.04 -6.91 -6.14
CA LYS A 99 -7.65 -7.03 -6.61
C LYS A 99 -6.84 -5.77 -6.33
N LEU A 100 -7.44 -4.60 -6.58
CA LEU A 100 -6.84 -3.30 -6.28
C LEU A 100 -6.57 -3.14 -4.79
N LYS A 101 -7.53 -3.48 -3.91
CA LYS A 101 -7.36 -3.45 -2.45
C LYS A 101 -6.25 -4.40 -1.98
N SER A 102 -6.16 -5.59 -2.56
CA SER A 102 -5.04 -6.50 -2.27
C SER A 102 -3.69 -5.94 -2.70
N ALA A 103 -3.62 -5.30 -3.89
CA ALA A 103 -2.41 -4.64 -4.36
C ALA A 103 -2.02 -3.45 -3.46
N MET A 104 -3.01 -2.64 -3.04
CA MET A 104 -2.85 -1.56 -2.07
C MET A 104 -2.23 -2.07 -0.77
N THR A 105 -2.83 -3.07 -0.12
CA THR A 105 -2.32 -3.60 1.15
C THR A 105 -0.88 -4.10 1.02
N ARG A 106 -0.54 -4.76 -0.10
CA ARG A 106 0.82 -5.22 -0.35
C ARG A 106 1.80 -4.06 -0.54
N LEU A 107 1.41 -3.02 -1.28
CA LEU A 107 2.25 -1.85 -1.51
C LEU A 107 2.45 -1.06 -0.22
N THR A 108 1.38 -0.77 0.53
CA THR A 108 1.45 -0.12 1.85
C THR A 108 2.40 -0.86 2.79
N SER A 109 2.33 -2.20 2.85
CA SER A 109 3.26 -2.97 3.69
C SER A 109 4.72 -2.83 3.25
N ARG A 110 4.99 -2.71 1.95
CA ARG A 110 6.36 -2.49 1.44
C ARG A 110 6.87 -1.10 1.78
N VAL A 111 6.05 -0.07 1.58
CA VAL A 111 6.42 1.32 1.94
C VAL A 111 6.62 1.44 3.45
N GLN A 112 5.78 0.78 4.25
CA GLN A 112 5.91 0.79 5.71
C GLN A 112 7.24 0.21 6.16
N LYS A 113 7.66 -0.92 5.59
CA LYS A 113 8.96 -1.52 5.95
C LYS A 113 10.12 -0.60 5.66
N VAL A 114 10.15 0.02 4.48
CA VAL A 114 11.24 0.95 4.13
C VAL A 114 11.20 2.20 5.03
N ARG A 115 10.01 2.69 5.38
CA ARG A 115 9.85 3.77 6.37
C ARG A 115 10.43 3.37 7.71
N ASP A 116 10.04 2.21 8.25
CA ASP A 116 10.44 1.74 9.57
C ASP A 116 11.96 1.47 9.62
N ASP A 117 12.53 0.89 8.56
CA ASP A 117 13.98 0.65 8.44
C ASP A 117 14.77 1.97 8.39
N LEU A 118 14.23 2.99 7.71
CA LEU A 118 14.85 4.32 7.60
C LEU A 118 14.69 5.14 8.89
N GLU A 119 13.54 5.03 9.57
CA GLU A 119 13.28 5.59 10.90
C GLU A 119 14.29 5.04 11.92
N GLN A 120 14.48 3.71 11.93
CA GLN A 120 15.45 3.06 12.81
C GLN A 120 16.88 3.55 12.55
N LEU A 121 17.27 3.72 11.27
CA LEU A 121 18.60 4.21 10.92
C LEU A 121 18.81 5.68 11.34
N LEU A 122 17.78 6.51 11.22
CA LEU A 122 17.82 7.92 11.64
C LEU A 122 17.83 8.07 13.18
N GLU A 123 17.31 7.09 13.94
CA GLU A 123 17.27 7.15 15.41
C GLU A 123 18.62 6.86 16.11
N ASP A 124 19.57 6.17 15.43
CA ASP A 124 20.85 5.76 16.02
C ASP A 124 22.05 6.33 15.25
N ASP A 125 22.64 7.40 15.79
CA ASP A 125 23.89 8.01 15.29
C ASP A 125 25.05 7.01 15.17
N GLY A 126 25.03 5.93 15.96
CA GLY A 126 26.01 4.84 15.88
C GLY A 126 25.86 4.01 14.62
N ASP A 127 24.63 3.68 14.23
CA ASP A 127 24.34 2.97 12.97
C ASP A 127 24.68 3.87 11.77
N MET A 128 24.40 5.19 11.86
CA MET A 128 24.84 6.16 10.85
C MET A 128 26.37 6.25 10.74
N ALA A 129 27.08 6.26 11.87
CA ALA A 129 28.54 6.28 11.88
C ALA A 129 29.16 5.02 11.26
N ASP A 130 28.50 3.85 11.40
CA ASP A 130 28.99 2.58 10.83
C ASP A 130 28.90 2.53 9.28
N LEU A 131 28.10 3.42 8.66
CA LEU A 131 28.00 3.55 7.20
C LEU A 131 29.22 4.22 6.56
N TYR A 132 30.10 4.87 7.34
CA TYR A 132 31.37 5.47 6.90
C TYR A 132 32.45 4.41 6.59
N LEU A 133 32.24 3.61 5.55
CA LEU A 133 33.09 2.48 5.17
C LEU A 133 34.49 2.91 4.70
N SER A 134 34.59 4.02 3.96
CA SER A 134 35.87 4.56 3.48
C SER A 134 36.83 4.84 4.63
N ARG A 135 36.32 5.43 5.71
CA ARG A 135 37.09 5.75 6.92
C ARG A 135 37.49 4.49 7.69
N LYS A 136 36.57 3.52 7.82
CA LYS A 136 36.81 2.25 8.52
C LYS A 136 37.92 1.42 7.85
N LEU A 137 37.98 1.45 6.51
CA LEU A 137 39.07 0.84 5.75
C LEU A 137 40.42 1.52 6.03
N VAL A 138 40.48 2.85 6.02
CA VAL A 138 41.71 3.60 6.29
C VAL A 138 42.18 3.41 7.74
N ALA A 139 41.27 3.41 8.71
CA ALA A 139 41.57 3.15 10.12
C ALA A 139 42.10 1.72 10.36
N GLY A 140 41.60 0.73 9.60
CA GLY A 140 42.10 -0.65 9.62
C GLY A 140 43.51 -0.80 9.04
N VAL A 141 43.89 0.03 8.06
CA VAL A 141 45.22 0.04 7.43
C VAL A 141 46.24 0.86 8.22
N SER A 142 45.79 1.81 9.07
CA SER A 142 46.65 2.73 9.83
C SER A 142 47.19 2.17 11.15
N SER A 143 46.96 0.89 11.47
CA SER A 143 47.66 0.25 12.60
C SER A 143 49.12 0.03 12.21
N PRO A 144 50.11 0.69 12.85
CA PRO A 144 51.50 0.56 12.45
C PRO A 144 51.98 -0.87 12.74
N LEU A 145 52.34 -1.55 11.66
CA LEU A 145 53.18 -2.74 11.65
C LEU A 145 54.52 -2.37 12.32
N SER A 146 54.61 -2.54 13.64
CA SER A 146 55.90 -2.62 14.32
C SER A 146 56.52 -3.94 13.91
N GLY A 147 57.58 -3.87 13.11
CA GLY A 147 58.36 -5.04 12.74
C GLY A 147 58.81 -5.81 13.99
N GLN A 148 58.64 -7.13 13.96
CA GLN A 148 59.76 -8.08 13.94
C GLN A 148 59.24 -9.51 14.17
N VAL A 149 59.57 -10.38 13.21
CA VAL A 149 59.59 -11.85 13.26
C VAL A 149 58.23 -12.56 13.40
N ALA A 150 58.00 -13.45 12.44
CA ALA A 150 56.86 -14.36 12.36
C ALA A 150 56.55 -15.08 13.68
N PRO A 151 55.26 -15.30 13.96
CA PRO A 151 54.85 -16.50 14.67
C PRO A 151 53.85 -17.32 13.86
N TYR A 152 54.11 -18.62 13.89
CA TYR A 152 53.29 -19.72 13.43
C TYR A 152 51.78 -19.52 13.65
N TRP A 153 51.00 -19.90 12.64
CA TRP A 153 49.59 -20.23 12.76
C TRP A 153 49.42 -21.31 13.84
N SER A 154 48.62 -21.03 14.87
CA SER A 154 48.05 -22.04 15.77
C SER A 154 46.73 -21.52 16.34
N PRO A 155 45.66 -22.34 16.34
CA PRO A 155 44.36 -21.95 16.85
C PRO A 155 44.27 -22.12 18.38
N ASP A 156 43.27 -21.47 18.95
CA ASP A 156 42.72 -21.59 20.31
C ASP A 156 43.46 -20.86 21.46
N THR A 157 42.86 -19.78 21.96
CA THR A 157 42.01 -19.82 23.18
C THR A 157 41.60 -18.42 23.67
N SER A 158 40.32 -18.33 24.02
CA SER A 158 39.69 -17.47 25.03
C SER A 158 39.68 -15.94 24.90
N SER A 159 38.43 -15.47 25.03
CA SER A 159 37.94 -14.14 25.39
C SER A 159 38.76 -13.35 26.42
N ILE A 160 38.46 -12.05 26.51
CA ILE A 160 38.87 -11.08 27.57
C ILE A 160 39.95 -10.06 27.15
N ARG A 161 39.95 -9.57 25.90
CA ARG A 161 40.71 -8.34 25.58
C ARG A 161 40.09 -7.48 24.47
N SER A 162 38.84 -7.03 24.65
CA SER A 162 38.17 -6.12 23.70
C SER A 162 37.60 -4.84 24.31
N LYS A 163 37.95 -4.46 25.55
CA LYS A 163 37.32 -3.29 26.23
C LYS A 163 38.25 -2.18 26.71
N LEU A 164 39.53 -2.16 26.34
CA LEU A 164 40.49 -1.25 27.00
C LEU A 164 41.38 -0.40 26.08
N LEU A 165 41.07 -0.29 24.79
CA LEU A 165 41.89 0.52 23.86
C LEU A 165 41.14 1.59 23.05
N SER A 166 39.96 2.07 23.48
CA SER A 166 39.18 3.10 22.76
C SER A 166 38.98 4.42 23.52
N LYS A 167 39.94 4.81 24.39
CA LYS A 167 39.81 6.00 25.25
C LYS A 167 40.88 7.09 25.09
N ALA A 168 41.94 6.91 24.29
CA ALA A 168 43.08 7.84 24.29
C ALA A 168 43.30 8.66 23.00
N SER A 169 42.25 8.95 22.21
CA SER A 169 42.36 9.84 21.04
C SER A 169 41.10 10.68 20.78
N ARG A 170 40.39 11.12 21.82
CA ARG A 170 39.07 11.79 21.71
C ARG A 170 39.08 13.33 21.73
N ILE A 171 40.21 14.02 21.58
CA ILE A 171 40.22 15.49 21.82
C ILE A 171 40.32 16.32 20.52
N SER A 172 40.56 15.72 19.36
CA SER A 172 40.53 16.45 18.07
C SER A 172 39.78 15.75 16.93
N GLY A 173 39.12 14.62 17.19
CA GLY A 173 38.31 13.90 16.19
C GLY A 173 36.79 14.07 16.34
N ILE A 174 36.32 14.54 17.51
CA ILE A 174 34.87 14.63 17.82
C ILE A 174 34.15 15.62 16.89
N THR A 175 34.79 16.73 16.54
CA THR A 175 34.17 17.77 15.72
C THR A 175 34.06 17.41 14.24
N HIS A 176 34.76 16.37 13.76
CA HIS A 176 34.66 15.94 12.36
C HIS A 176 33.66 14.79 12.22
N GLU A 177 33.62 13.85 13.19
CA GLU A 177 32.62 12.78 13.20
C GLU A 177 31.19 13.31 13.33
N GLU A 178 30.93 14.33 14.15
CA GLU A 178 29.58 14.93 14.27
C GLU A 178 29.14 15.67 12.99
N THR A 179 30.02 16.44 12.35
CA THR A 179 29.68 17.20 11.13
C THR A 179 29.45 16.30 9.91
N ASP A 180 30.17 15.18 9.81
CA ASP A 180 29.95 14.25 8.72
C ASP A 180 28.59 13.53 8.91
N VAL A 181 28.28 13.07 10.13
CA VAL A 181 26.97 12.41 10.42
C VAL A 181 25.79 13.32 10.07
N GLU A 182 25.90 14.63 10.32
CA GLU A 182 24.89 15.64 9.95
C GLU A 182 24.60 15.70 8.43
N GLU A 183 25.62 15.54 7.58
CA GLU A 183 25.41 15.51 6.11
C GLU A 183 24.64 14.27 5.65
N LEU A 184 24.93 13.10 6.25
CA LEU A 184 24.21 11.86 5.98
C LEU A 184 22.78 11.92 6.52
N GLU A 185 22.58 12.47 7.71
CA GLU A 185 21.28 12.68 8.34
C GLU A 185 20.39 13.52 7.42
N MET A 186 20.86 14.67 6.91
CA MET A 186 20.12 15.50 5.96
C MET A 186 19.68 14.73 4.70
N LEU A 187 20.51 13.83 4.18
CA LEU A 187 20.18 12.99 3.03
C LEU A 187 19.09 11.97 3.38
N LEU A 188 19.26 11.26 4.49
CA LEU A 188 18.30 10.26 4.96
C LEU A 188 16.95 10.88 5.31
N GLU A 189 16.94 12.05 5.96
CA GLU A 189 15.72 12.82 6.26
C GLU A 189 14.95 13.19 4.99
N ALA A 190 15.64 13.64 3.94
CA ALA A 190 14.99 13.99 2.67
C ALA A 190 14.26 12.78 2.06
N TYR A 191 14.87 11.60 2.07
CA TYR A 191 14.23 10.36 1.61
C TYR A 191 13.14 9.87 2.57
N PHE A 192 13.31 10.07 3.88
CA PHE A 192 12.30 9.73 4.87
C PHE A 192 11.01 10.51 4.63
N VAL A 193 11.12 11.83 4.44
CA VAL A 193 10.00 12.70 4.08
C VAL A 193 9.35 12.26 2.76
N GLN A 194 10.14 11.82 1.77
CA GLN A 194 9.61 11.33 0.49
C GLN A 194 8.80 10.03 0.66
N ILE A 195 9.28 9.10 1.49
CA ILE A 195 8.56 7.86 1.82
C ILE A 195 7.29 8.14 2.61
N GLU A 196 7.34 9.06 3.58
CA GLU A 196 6.14 9.49 4.31
C GLU A 196 5.10 10.13 3.39
N SER A 197 5.53 10.95 2.43
CA SER A 197 4.64 11.50 1.40
C SER A 197 3.96 10.38 0.60
N THR A 198 4.73 9.35 0.21
CA THR A 198 4.22 8.19 -0.53
C THR A 198 3.22 7.39 0.33
N MET A 199 3.54 7.19 1.61
CA MET A 199 2.65 6.53 2.57
C MET A 199 1.33 7.30 2.72
N ASN A 200 1.40 8.63 2.84
CA ASN A 200 0.22 9.47 3.00
C ASN A 200 -0.70 9.36 1.77
N LYS A 201 -0.15 9.37 0.54
CA LYS A 201 -0.94 9.14 -0.70
C LYS A 201 -1.65 7.79 -0.66
N LEU A 202 -0.96 6.72 -0.25
CA LEU A 202 -1.55 5.38 -0.14
C LEU A 202 -2.66 5.33 0.92
N THR A 203 -2.47 6.00 2.06
CA THR A 203 -3.49 6.10 3.12
C THR A 203 -4.74 6.80 2.61
N THR A 204 -4.61 7.96 1.96
CA THR A 204 -5.76 8.67 1.36
C THR A 204 -6.48 7.81 0.32
N LEU A 205 -5.74 7.14 -0.55
CA LEU A 205 -6.36 6.27 -1.56
C LEU A 205 -7.02 5.03 -0.94
N ARG A 206 -6.48 4.51 0.17
CA ARG A 206 -7.09 3.42 0.93
C ARG A 206 -8.40 3.86 1.57
N GLU A 207 -8.42 5.01 2.23
CA GLU A 207 -9.65 5.60 2.79
C GLU A 207 -10.72 5.74 1.71
N TYR A 208 -10.36 6.24 0.52
CA TYR A 208 -11.30 6.35 -0.60
C TYR A 208 -11.86 4.99 -1.09
N ILE A 209 -11.04 3.95 -1.13
CA ILE A 209 -11.48 2.58 -1.45
C ILE A 209 -12.43 2.06 -0.37
N ASP A 210 -12.08 2.23 0.91
CA ASP A 210 -12.86 1.74 2.05
C ASP A 210 -14.21 2.48 2.14
N ASP A 211 -14.24 3.80 1.93
CA ASP A 211 -15.46 4.62 1.85
C ASP A 211 -16.38 4.15 0.71
N THR A 212 -15.81 3.83 -0.45
CA THR A 212 -16.57 3.30 -1.58
C THR A 212 -17.13 1.92 -1.26
N GLU A 213 -16.37 1.05 -0.59
CA GLU A 213 -16.84 -0.28 -0.17
C GLU A 213 -18.03 -0.18 0.77
N ASP A 214 -17.97 0.73 1.75
CA ASP A 214 -19.07 0.99 2.69
C ASP A 214 -20.30 1.53 1.97
N TYR A 215 -20.13 2.45 1.02
CA TYR A 215 -21.22 2.94 0.19
C TYR A 215 -21.89 1.81 -0.63
N ILE A 216 -21.09 0.92 -1.23
CA ILE A 216 -21.59 -0.21 -2.00
C ILE A 216 -22.31 -1.23 -1.09
N ASN A 217 -21.81 -1.46 0.13
CA ASN A 217 -22.47 -2.30 1.12
C ASN A 217 -23.85 -1.75 1.49
N ILE A 218 -23.96 -0.45 1.73
CA ILE A 218 -25.24 0.22 1.99
C ILE A 218 -26.20 0.05 0.80
N GLN A 219 -25.72 0.23 -0.44
CA GLN A 219 -26.56 0.03 -1.64
C GLN A 219 -27.03 -1.42 -1.80
N LEU A 220 -26.14 -2.39 -1.57
CA LEU A 220 -26.47 -3.82 -1.65
C LEU A 220 -27.53 -4.19 -0.62
N ASP A 221 -27.44 -3.67 0.60
CA ASP A 221 -28.43 -3.90 1.63
C ASP A 221 -29.77 -3.24 1.31
N ASN A 222 -29.76 -2.05 0.69
CA ASN A 222 -30.97 -1.43 0.18
C ASN A 222 -31.65 -2.29 -0.91
N HIS A 223 -30.87 -2.84 -1.86
CA HIS A 223 -31.41 -3.74 -2.88
C HIS A 223 -31.95 -5.05 -2.30
N ARG A 224 -31.25 -5.64 -1.32
CA ARG A 224 -31.73 -6.82 -0.59
C ARG A 224 -33.04 -6.51 0.13
N ASN A 225 -33.14 -5.35 0.77
CA ASN A 225 -34.36 -4.92 1.43
C ASN A 225 -35.54 -4.78 0.45
N GLN A 226 -35.30 -4.22 -0.75
CA GLN A 226 -36.30 -4.17 -1.83
C GLN A 226 -36.74 -5.57 -2.29
N LEU A 227 -35.80 -6.52 -2.42
CA LEU A 227 -36.13 -7.90 -2.79
C LEU A 227 -36.98 -8.59 -1.72
N ILE A 228 -36.65 -8.44 -0.45
CA ILE A 228 -37.44 -8.99 0.67
C ILE A 228 -38.86 -8.41 0.65
N GLN A 229 -39.00 -7.11 0.37
CA GLN A 229 -40.30 -6.47 0.24
C GLN A 229 -41.13 -7.03 -0.93
N LEU A 230 -40.51 -7.25 -2.09
CA LEU A 230 -41.18 -7.88 -3.24
C LEU A 230 -41.58 -9.33 -2.96
N GLU A 231 -40.71 -10.09 -2.29
CA GLU A 231 -40.99 -11.47 -1.89
C GLU A 231 -42.18 -11.54 -0.93
N LEU A 232 -42.25 -10.64 0.06
CA LEU A 232 -43.39 -10.55 0.98
C LEU A 232 -44.70 -10.28 0.24
N PHE A 233 -44.68 -9.38 -0.76
CA PHE A 233 -45.85 -9.07 -1.59
C PHE A 233 -46.30 -10.28 -2.42
N LEU A 234 -45.37 -10.96 -3.10
CA LEU A 234 -45.66 -12.15 -3.90
C LEU A 234 -46.14 -13.33 -3.05
N SER A 235 -45.53 -13.54 -1.88
CA SER A 235 -45.90 -14.59 -0.93
C SER A 235 -47.32 -14.38 -0.39
N SER A 236 -47.64 -13.15 0.05
CA SER A 236 -49.00 -12.78 0.47
C SER A 236 -50.03 -13.02 -0.64
N GLY A 237 -49.72 -12.62 -1.88
CA GLY A 237 -50.61 -12.83 -3.02
C GLY A 237 -50.83 -14.31 -3.31
N THR A 238 -49.78 -15.12 -3.19
CA THR A 238 -49.85 -16.58 -3.36
C THR A 238 -50.73 -17.22 -2.29
N VAL A 239 -50.59 -16.82 -1.03
CA VAL A 239 -51.44 -17.31 0.07
C VAL A 239 -52.91 -16.97 -0.17
N CYS A 240 -53.22 -15.76 -0.62
CA CYS A 240 -54.60 -15.38 -0.94
C CYS A 240 -55.17 -16.17 -2.13
N LEU A 241 -54.37 -16.39 -3.18
CA LEU A 241 -54.76 -17.16 -4.34
C LEU A 241 -54.95 -18.65 -4.03
N THR A 242 -54.14 -19.24 -3.13
CA THR A 242 -54.31 -20.65 -2.74
C THR A 242 -55.60 -20.85 -1.95
N VAL A 243 -55.95 -19.93 -1.05
CA VAL A 243 -57.23 -19.96 -0.32
C VAL A 243 -58.42 -19.82 -1.29
N TYR A 244 -58.37 -18.87 -2.24
CA TYR A 244 -59.40 -18.73 -3.26
C TYR A 244 -59.53 -19.98 -4.14
N SER A 245 -58.40 -20.53 -4.58
CA SER A 245 -58.34 -21.73 -5.42
C SER A 245 -58.90 -22.96 -4.69
N LEU A 246 -58.69 -23.08 -3.38
CA LEU A 246 -59.27 -24.15 -2.58
C LEU A 246 -60.79 -24.08 -2.56
N VAL A 247 -61.36 -22.89 -2.37
CA VAL A 247 -62.82 -22.68 -2.41
C VAL A 247 -63.37 -22.99 -3.80
N ALA A 248 -62.71 -22.50 -4.85
CA ALA A 248 -63.08 -22.78 -6.23
C ALA A 248 -62.99 -24.29 -6.57
N ALA A 249 -61.96 -25.00 -6.06
CA ALA A 249 -61.78 -26.42 -6.28
C ALA A 249 -62.87 -27.27 -5.62
N ILE A 250 -63.19 -27.01 -4.34
CA ILE A 250 -64.25 -27.72 -3.61
C ILE A 250 -65.60 -27.56 -4.32
N LEU A 251 -65.90 -26.35 -4.80
CA LEU A 251 -67.17 -26.04 -5.49
C LEU A 251 -67.17 -26.43 -6.97
N GLY A 252 -66.00 -26.58 -7.59
CA GLY A 252 -65.82 -27.05 -8.96
C GLY A 252 -65.92 -28.57 -9.09
N MET A 253 -65.91 -29.31 -7.97
CA MET A 253 -66.19 -30.75 -7.97
C MET A 253 -67.66 -30.99 -8.35
N ASN A 254 -67.89 -31.90 -9.30
CA ASN A 254 -69.20 -32.32 -9.80
C ASN A 254 -70.00 -33.14 -8.76
N ILE A 255 -70.20 -32.59 -7.56
CA ILE A 255 -70.97 -33.21 -6.48
C ILE A 255 -72.43 -32.78 -6.68
N PRO A 256 -73.39 -33.72 -6.76
CA PRO A 256 -74.81 -33.40 -6.91
C PRO A 256 -75.37 -32.83 -5.60
N VAL A 257 -75.08 -31.56 -5.33
CA VAL A 257 -75.61 -30.83 -4.17
C VAL A 257 -77.06 -30.41 -4.42
N PRO A 258 -77.97 -30.53 -3.43
CA PRO A 258 -79.41 -30.30 -3.60
C PRO A 258 -79.78 -28.86 -3.96
N TRP A 259 -78.89 -27.88 -3.75
CA TRP A 259 -79.14 -26.45 -4.04
C TRP A 259 -79.01 -26.07 -5.52
N ASN A 260 -78.45 -26.95 -6.36
CA ASN A 260 -78.23 -26.68 -7.78
C ASN A 260 -79.52 -26.72 -8.63
N LYS A 261 -80.61 -27.30 -8.13
CA LYS A 261 -81.85 -27.47 -8.90
C LYS A 261 -82.71 -26.20 -9.02
N ASP A 262 -82.64 -25.30 -8.03
CA ASP A 262 -83.47 -24.08 -8.00
C ASP A 262 -82.66 -22.77 -7.86
N HIS A 263 -81.35 -22.84 -7.53
CA HIS A 263 -80.57 -21.66 -7.10
C HIS A 263 -79.20 -21.54 -7.80
N GLY A 264 -79.18 -21.55 -9.14
CA GLY A 264 -77.94 -21.39 -9.94
C GLY A 264 -77.16 -20.09 -9.72
N TYR A 265 -77.76 -19.07 -9.08
CA TYR A 265 -77.08 -17.83 -8.70
C TYR A 265 -76.17 -17.99 -7.48
N LEU A 266 -76.43 -18.95 -6.58
CA LEU A 266 -75.66 -19.11 -5.33
C LEU A 266 -74.19 -19.43 -5.60
N PHE A 267 -73.90 -20.25 -6.61
CA PHE A 267 -72.52 -20.54 -7.02
C PHE A 267 -71.75 -19.27 -7.39
N LYS A 268 -72.36 -18.40 -8.21
CA LYS A 268 -71.76 -17.11 -8.60
C LYS A 268 -71.50 -16.23 -7.39
N TRP A 269 -72.46 -16.13 -6.46
CA TRP A 269 -72.30 -15.34 -5.24
C TRP A 269 -71.19 -15.85 -4.33
N VAL A 270 -71.06 -17.18 -4.15
CA VAL A 270 -70.01 -17.75 -3.30
C VAL A 270 -68.63 -17.50 -3.89
N VAL A 271 -68.45 -17.65 -5.21
CA VAL A 271 -67.17 -17.37 -5.87
C VAL A 271 -66.81 -15.87 -5.77
N ILE A 272 -67.78 -14.98 -5.96
CA ILE A 272 -67.58 -13.53 -5.83
C ILE A 272 -67.20 -13.17 -4.38
N LEU A 273 -67.93 -13.70 -3.39
CA LEU A 273 -67.67 -13.43 -1.98
C LEU A 273 -66.30 -13.97 -1.53
N ALA A 274 -65.93 -15.18 -1.99
CA ALA A 274 -64.62 -15.75 -1.73
C ALA A 274 -63.49 -14.91 -2.37
N GLY A 275 -63.72 -14.40 -3.59
CA GLY A 275 -62.80 -13.45 -4.24
C GLY A 275 -62.63 -12.17 -3.42
N ILE A 276 -63.74 -11.54 -3.00
CA ILE A 276 -63.72 -10.33 -2.17
C ILE A 276 -63.02 -10.58 -0.83
N ALA A 277 -63.30 -11.72 -0.18
CA ALA A 277 -62.66 -12.09 1.08
C ALA A 277 -61.14 -12.33 0.91
N SER A 278 -60.72 -12.96 -0.18
CA SER A 278 -59.29 -13.16 -0.47
C SER A 278 -58.57 -11.83 -0.75
N ALA A 279 -59.21 -10.91 -1.47
CA ALA A 279 -58.67 -9.59 -1.77
C ALA A 279 -58.62 -8.70 -0.52
N SER A 280 -59.63 -8.77 0.36
CA SER A 280 -59.63 -8.01 1.62
C SER A 280 -58.51 -8.47 2.55
N VAL A 281 -58.28 -9.78 2.69
CA VAL A 281 -57.15 -10.34 3.44
C VAL A 281 -55.81 -9.88 2.86
N PHE A 282 -55.65 -9.91 1.54
CA PHE A 282 -54.44 -9.41 0.87
C PHE A 282 -54.16 -7.94 1.20
N LEU A 283 -55.18 -7.09 1.08
CA LEU A 283 -55.08 -5.67 1.41
C LEU A 283 -54.77 -5.45 2.90
N SER A 284 -55.40 -6.20 3.81
CA SER A 284 -55.11 -6.13 5.24
C SER A 284 -53.65 -6.49 5.54
N ILE A 285 -53.10 -7.54 4.91
CA ILE A 285 -51.69 -7.94 5.08
C ILE A 285 -50.75 -6.83 4.57
N ILE A 286 -51.01 -6.27 3.40
CA ILE A 286 -50.20 -5.18 2.84
C ILE A 286 -50.25 -3.94 3.73
N THR A 287 -51.43 -3.55 4.18
CA THR A 287 -51.62 -2.36 5.01
C THR A 287 -50.90 -2.51 6.35
N TYR A 288 -50.98 -3.71 6.95
CA TYR A 288 -50.23 -4.05 8.15
C TYR A 288 -48.70 -3.99 7.93
N ALA A 289 -48.21 -4.54 6.82
CA ALA A 289 -46.79 -4.52 6.47
C ALA A 289 -46.26 -3.10 6.24
N ARG A 290 -47.05 -2.22 5.61
CA ARG A 290 -46.73 -0.79 5.44
C ARG A 290 -46.72 -0.04 6.78
N HIS A 291 -47.72 -0.25 7.63
CA HIS A 291 -47.80 0.45 8.91
C HIS A 291 -46.65 0.06 9.85
N LYS A 292 -46.12 -1.16 9.74
CA LYS A 292 -44.99 -1.63 10.55
C LYS A 292 -43.62 -1.19 9.99
N GLY A 293 -43.59 -0.45 8.88
CA GLY A 293 -42.36 0.06 8.27
C GLY A 293 -41.48 -1.01 7.60
N LEU A 294 -41.99 -2.23 7.39
CA LEU A 294 -41.27 -3.28 6.65
C LEU A 294 -41.26 -3.04 5.14
N VAL A 295 -42.21 -2.25 4.65
CA VAL A 295 -42.38 -1.87 3.25
C VAL A 295 -41.96 -0.41 3.22
N GLY A 296 -40.80 -0.11 2.65
CA GLY A 296 -40.17 1.20 2.74
C GLY A 296 -41.14 2.35 2.39
N SER A 297 -41.05 3.43 3.16
CA SER A 297 -41.44 4.77 2.67
C SER A 297 -40.49 5.21 1.56
#